data_AF-A0AAW0Y968-F1
#
_entry.id   AF-A0AAW0Y968-F1
#
_cell.length_a   1.000
_cell.length_b   1.000
_cell.length_c   1.000
_cell.angle_alpha   90.00
_cell.angle_beta   90.00
_cell.angle_gamma   90.00
#
_symmetry.space_group_name_H-M   'P 1'
#
loop_
_entity.id
_entity.type
_entity.pdbx_description
1 polymer ?
#
loop_
_entity_poly.entity_id
_entity_poly.type
_entity_poly.pdbx_seq_one_letter_code
_entity_poly.pdbx_strand_id
1 'polypeptide(L)'
;EQGFMSRRHVFALYNPDQKNVYKDYKELQLGVETQDDMDSWKASFLRAGVYPEKVSDSSNGEEGSSEGSTSMDPQLESQVETIRNLVDSYMKIVTKTTRDLVPKIVMHLMINNTKDFIMGE
;
A
#
# COMPACT_ATOMS: atom_id res chain seq x y z
N GLU A 1 28.06 3.36 30.59
CA GLU A 1 26.82 2.62 30.27
C GLU A 1 26.27 3.14 28.95
N GLN A 2 26.36 2.32 27.90
CA GLN A 2 25.80 2.61 26.59
C GLN A 2 24.29 2.35 26.68
N GLY A 3 23.52 3.42 26.90
CA GLY A 3 22.07 3.35 27.00
C GLY A 3 21.47 2.77 25.72
N PHE A 4 20.55 1.82 25.91
CA PHE A 4 19.73 1.09 24.95
C PHE A 4 18.87 2.05 24.08
N MET A 5 19.51 2.85 23.22
CA MET A 5 18.81 3.75 22.30
C MET A 5 18.41 2.96 21.06
N SER A 6 17.10 2.76 20.87
CA SER A 6 16.55 2.55 19.53
C SER A 6 17.02 3.73 18.66
N ARG A 7 17.97 3.48 17.75
CA ARG A 7 18.43 4.48 16.79
C ARG A 7 17.28 4.67 15.80
N ARG A 8 16.46 5.70 16.01
CA ARG A 8 15.43 6.07 15.04
C ARG A 8 16.09 6.30 13.68
N HIS A 9 15.49 5.74 12.66
CA HIS A 9 15.86 5.94 11.27
C HIS A 9 15.32 7.32 10.85
N VAL A 10 16.17 8.21 10.34
CA VAL A 10 15.76 9.59 10.01
C VAL A 10 15.99 9.86 8.53
N PHE A 11 15.04 10.55 7.91
CA PHE A 11 15.20 11.14 6.58
C PHE A 11 14.82 12.62 6.61
N ALA A 12 15.34 13.40 5.67
CA ALA A 12 15.12 14.83 5.59
C ALA A 12 14.47 15.22 4.26
N LEU A 13 13.52 16.14 4.33
CA LEU A 13 12.91 16.79 3.18
C LEU A 13 13.37 18.23 3.13
N TYR A 14 13.96 18.64 2.01
CA TYR A 14 14.41 20.01 1.79
C TYR A 14 14.06 20.46 0.37
N ASN A 15 14.01 21.77 0.15
CA ASN A 15 13.86 22.32 -1.19
C ASN A 15 15.26 22.59 -1.78
N PRO A 16 15.59 22.08 -2.98
CA PRO A 16 16.88 22.34 -3.64
C PRO A 16 17.19 23.84 -3.79
N ASP A 17 16.18 24.69 -3.96
CA ASP A 17 16.32 26.15 -4.05
C ASP A 17 16.57 26.84 -2.70
N GLN A 18 16.78 26.08 -1.61
CA GLN A 18 16.96 26.59 -0.25
C GLN A 18 15.77 27.43 0.28
N LYS A 19 14.60 27.27 -0.34
CA LYS A 19 13.32 27.83 0.12
C LYS A 19 12.79 27.04 1.31
N ASN A 20 11.98 27.70 2.14
CA ASN A 20 11.36 27.04 3.27
C ASN A 20 10.41 25.94 2.79
N VAL A 21 10.53 24.75 3.38
CA VAL A 21 9.63 23.61 3.15
C VAL A 21 8.37 23.76 3.98
N TYR A 22 8.50 24.24 5.22
CA TYR A 22 7.37 24.49 6.10
C TYR A 22 7.67 25.62 7.08
N LYS A 23 6.80 26.64 7.12
CA LYS A 23 7.01 27.86 7.93
C LYS A 23 8.40 28.47 7.64
N ASP A 24 9.22 28.62 8.67
CA ASP A 24 10.59 29.15 8.59
C ASP A 24 11.65 28.04 8.48
N TYR A 25 11.22 26.77 8.40
CA TYR A 25 12.12 25.63 8.30
C TYR A 25 12.45 25.33 6.83
N LYS A 26 13.74 25.36 6.51
CA LYS A 26 14.30 24.96 5.21
C LYS A 26 14.38 23.45 5.01
N GLU A 27 14.31 22.70 6.10
CA GLU A 27 14.39 21.25 6.13
C GLU A 27 13.38 20.70 7.15
N LEU A 28 12.74 19.59 6.82
CA LEU A 28 11.95 18.78 7.75
C LEU A 28 12.62 17.43 7.95
N GLN A 29 13.04 17.14 9.19
CA GLN A 29 13.57 15.84 9.57
C GLN A 29 12.46 14.98 10.18
N LEU A 30 12.31 13.77 9.65
CA LEU A 30 11.26 12.83 10.02
C LEU A 30 11.92 11.53 10.48
N GLY A 31 11.58 11.11 11.70
CA GLY A 31 12.10 9.87 12.30
C GLY A 31 11.08 8.75 12.26
N VAL A 32 11.53 7.55 11.93
CA VAL A 32 10.75 6.31 11.94
C VAL A 32 11.44 5.26 12.82
N GLU A 33 10.66 4.30 13.30
CA GLU A 33 11.13 3.34 14.31
C GLU A 33 11.86 2.16 13.69
N THR A 34 11.46 1.74 12.48
CA THR A 34 12.00 0.55 11.82
C THR A 34 12.57 0.86 10.44
N GLN A 35 13.45 -0.04 9.96
CA GLN A 35 13.98 0.03 8.61
C GLN A 35 12.87 -0.16 7.55
N ASP A 36 11.92 -1.05 7.81
CA ASP A 36 10.78 -1.31 6.91
C ASP A 36 9.91 -0.05 6.73
N ASP A 37 9.66 0.69 7.82
CA ASP A 37 8.96 1.99 7.73
C ASP A 37 9.75 2.97 6.87
N MET A 38 11.07 3.05 7.06
CA MET A 38 11.93 3.95 6.28
C MET A 38 11.82 3.66 4.78
N ASP A 39 11.83 2.39 4.40
CA ASP A 39 11.80 2.00 2.99
C ASP A 39 10.38 2.18 2.38
N SER A 40 9.32 1.96 3.17
CA SER A 40 7.93 2.28 2.78
C SER A 40 7.72 3.79 2.55
N TRP A 41 8.29 4.64 3.41
CA TRP A 41 8.28 6.09 3.22
C TRP A 41 9.06 6.52 1.98
N LYS A 42 10.27 5.98 1.75
CA LYS A 42 11.06 6.26 0.53
C LYS A 42 10.29 5.90 -0.75
N ALA A 43 9.66 4.72 -0.80
CA ALA A 43 8.85 4.30 -1.93
C ALA A 43 7.66 5.25 -2.17
N SER A 44 7.01 5.69 -1.08
CA SER A 44 5.92 6.66 -1.14
C SER A 44 6.37 8.03 -1.66
N PHE A 45 7.55 8.53 -1.23
CA PHE A 45 8.13 9.77 -1.74
C PHE A 45 8.47 9.68 -3.24
N LEU A 46 9.12 8.59 -3.67
CA LEU A 46 9.41 8.36 -5.09
C LEU A 46 8.14 8.35 -5.94
N ARG A 47 7.09 7.69 -5.45
CA ARG A 47 5.77 7.69 -6.11
C ARG A 47 5.14 9.08 -6.18
N ALA A 48 5.40 9.94 -5.19
CA ALA A 48 4.95 11.33 -5.19
C ALA A 48 5.86 12.28 -6.01
N GLY A 49 6.90 11.77 -6.66
CA GLY A 49 7.86 12.57 -7.45
C GLY A 49 8.94 13.27 -6.62
N VAL A 50 9.13 12.87 -5.36
CA VAL A 50 10.22 13.34 -4.51
C VAL A 50 11.38 12.36 -4.63
N TYR A 51 12.49 12.83 -5.18
CA TYR A 51 13.67 12.01 -5.45
C TYR A 51 14.73 12.22 -4.38
N PRO A 52 15.47 11.16 -4.00
CA PRO A 52 16.67 11.34 -3.18
C PRO A 52 17.67 12.23 -3.92
N GLU A 53 18.47 12.97 -3.16
CA GLU A 53 19.58 13.73 -3.73
C GLU A 53 20.50 12.77 -4.49
N LYS A 54 20.74 13.07 -5.77
CA LYS A 54 21.80 12.38 -6.49
C LYS A 54 23.10 12.80 -5.82
N VAL A 55 23.72 11.90 -5.07
CA VAL A 55 25.11 12.05 -4.63
C VAL A 55 25.95 12.25 -5.90
N SER A 56 26.22 13.50 -6.25
CA SER A 56 27.24 13.84 -7.23
C SER A 56 28.58 13.58 -6.54
N ASP A 57 29.00 12.32 -6.50
CA ASP A 57 30.33 11.97 -6.07
C ASP A 57 31.31 12.55 -7.09
N SER A 58 31.83 13.73 -6.76
CA SER A 58 33.06 14.25 -7.34
C SER A 58 34.26 13.51 -6.73
N SER A 59 34.31 12.18 -6.83
CA SER A 59 35.52 11.37 -6.74
C SER A 59 35.20 9.87 -6.65
N ASN A 60 35.64 9.14 -7.67
CA ASN A 60 36.07 7.73 -7.60
C ASN A 60 35.00 6.62 -7.56
N GLY A 61 34.70 6.09 -8.75
CA GLY A 61 34.89 4.67 -9.10
C GLY A 61 34.40 3.57 -8.15
N GLU A 62 33.38 2.86 -8.65
CA GLU A 62 33.07 1.43 -8.46
C GLU A 62 32.32 0.96 -7.19
N GLU A 63 31.19 0.29 -7.52
CA GLU A 63 30.49 -0.78 -6.81
C GLU A 63 29.62 -0.44 -5.59
N GLY A 64 28.30 -0.70 -5.71
CA GLY A 64 27.52 -1.00 -4.51
C GLY A 64 26.01 -0.73 -4.47
N SER A 65 25.25 -0.71 -5.57
CA SER A 65 23.81 -1.00 -5.43
C SER A 65 23.28 -1.82 -6.59
N SER A 66 23.07 -3.09 -6.28
CA SER A 66 22.31 -4.06 -7.04
C SER A 66 20.87 -3.60 -7.26
N GLU A 67 20.64 -2.63 -8.17
CA GLU A 67 19.30 -2.27 -8.69
C GLU A 67 18.87 -3.19 -9.84
N GLY A 68 19.50 -4.36 -9.95
CA GLY A 68 19.26 -5.37 -10.99
C GLY A 68 18.17 -6.39 -10.66
N SER A 69 17.22 -6.11 -9.76
CA SER A 69 16.14 -7.07 -9.48
C SER A 69 14.84 -6.39 -9.04
N THR A 70 14.24 -5.62 -9.94
CA THR A 70 12.83 -5.68 -10.34
C THR A 70 12.53 -4.37 -11.08
N SER A 71 12.84 -4.29 -12.38
CA SER A 71 12.09 -3.39 -13.24
C SER A 71 10.69 -3.98 -13.37
N MET A 72 9.88 -3.93 -12.30
CA MET A 72 8.46 -4.06 -12.47
C MET A 72 8.08 -2.89 -13.38
N ASP A 73 7.67 -3.23 -14.60
CA ASP A 73 7.19 -2.26 -15.56
C ASP A 73 6.12 -1.42 -14.85
N PRO A 74 6.29 -0.09 -14.72
CA PRO A 74 5.30 0.77 -14.08
C PRO A 74 3.90 0.60 -14.70
N GLN A 75 3.84 0.21 -15.97
CA GLN A 75 2.59 -0.14 -16.65
C GLN A 75 1.98 -1.44 -16.13
N LEU A 76 2.80 -2.47 -15.88
CA LEU A 76 2.35 -3.74 -15.30
C LEU A 76 1.83 -3.54 -13.88
N GLU A 77 2.51 -2.74 -13.05
CA GLU A 77 2.04 -2.45 -11.68
C GLU A 77 0.66 -1.75 -11.69
N SER A 78 0.48 -0.76 -12.57
CA SER A 78 -0.79 -0.07 -12.74
C SER A 78 -1.91 -1.00 -13.24
N GLN A 79 -1.57 -1.90 -14.16
CA GLN A 79 -2.51 -2.92 -14.67
C GLN A 79 -2.91 -3.90 -13.57
N VAL A 80 -1.96 -4.40 -12.79
CA VAL A 80 -2.24 -5.32 -11.67
C VAL A 80 -3.13 -4.64 -10.64
N GLU A 81 -2.89 -3.37 -10.31
CA GLU A 81 -3.73 -2.63 -9.39
C GLU A 81 -5.15 -2.41 -9.94
N THR A 82 -5.27 -2.11 -11.23
CA THR A 82 -6.58 -2.03 -11.90
C THR A 82 -7.32 -3.37 -11.81
N ILE A 83 -6.64 -4.49 -12.07
CA ILE A 83 -7.23 -5.83 -11.97
C ILE A 83 -7.65 -6.14 -10.54
N ARG A 84 -6.84 -5.86 -9.52
CA ARG A 84 -7.21 -6.05 -8.11
C ARG A 84 -8.49 -5.30 -7.76
N ASN A 85 -8.59 -4.03 -8.14
CA ASN A 85 -9.77 -3.20 -7.88
C ASN A 85 -11.03 -3.76 -8.56
N LEU A 86 -10.91 -4.28 -9.79
CA LEU A 86 -12.02 -4.93 -10.49
C LEU A 86 -12.45 -6.24 -9.82
N VAL A 87 -11.48 -7.07 -9.41
CA VAL A 87 -11.75 -8.35 -8.73
C VAL A 87 -12.42 -8.12 -7.37
N ASP A 88 -11.93 -7.16 -6.58
CA ASP A 88 -12.52 -6.81 -5.28
C ASP A 88 -13.96 -6.31 -5.44
N SER A 89 -14.21 -5.48 -6.45
CA SER A 89 -15.56 -5.00 -6.78
C SER A 89 -16.48 -6.17 -7.16
N TYR A 90 -16.00 -7.06 -8.03
CA TYR A 90 -16.75 -8.25 -8.45
C TYR A 90 -17.08 -9.16 -7.26
N MET A 91 -16.10 -9.46 -6.40
CA MET A 91 -16.31 -10.32 -5.23
C MET A 91 -17.29 -9.71 -4.22
N LYS A 92 -17.33 -8.38 -4.08
CA LYS A 92 -18.35 -7.69 -3.28
C LYS A 92 -19.75 -7.90 -3.85
N ILE A 93 -19.92 -7.80 -5.17
CA ILE A 93 -21.20 -8.06 -5.85
C ILE A 93 -21.63 -9.51 -5.64
N VAL A 94 -20.74 -10.47 -5.91
CA VAL A 94 -21.01 -11.90 -5.72
C VAL A 94 -21.43 -12.19 -4.29
N THR A 95 -20.66 -11.70 -3.30
CA THR A 95 -20.96 -11.91 -1.88
C THR A 95 -22.33 -11.31 -1.50
N LYS A 96 -22.67 -10.13 -2.02
CA LYS A 96 -23.97 -9.51 -1.79
C LYS A 96 -25.10 -10.36 -2.36
N THR A 97 -24.94 -10.85 -3.59
CA THR A 97 -25.90 -11.74 -4.25
C THR A 97 -26.06 -13.06 -3.50
N THR A 98 -24.97 -13.68 -3.05
CA THR A 98 -25.02 -14.92 -2.26
C THR A 98 -25.74 -14.72 -0.94
N ARG A 99 -25.43 -13.63 -0.20
CA ARG A 99 -26.11 -13.32 1.08
C ARG A 99 -27.60 -13.02 0.90
N ASP A 100 -28.01 -12.51 -0.26
CA ASP A 100 -29.42 -12.25 -0.56
C ASP A 100 -30.17 -13.51 -1.02
N LEU A 101 -29.59 -14.29 -1.94
CA LEU A 101 -30.27 -15.43 -2.55
C LEU A 101 -30.30 -16.67 -1.65
N VAL A 102 -29.24 -16.95 -0.89
CA VAL A 102 -29.18 -18.18 -0.08
C VAL A 102 -30.33 -18.26 0.95
N PRO A 103 -30.62 -17.20 1.75
CA PRO A 103 -31.76 -17.23 2.66
C PRO A 103 -33.10 -17.40 1.95
N LYS A 104 -33.28 -16.77 0.77
CA LYS A 104 -34.51 -16.91 -0.04
C LYS A 104 -34.70 -18.34 -0.54
N ILE A 105 -33.63 -18.98 -1.00
CA ILE A 105 -33.64 -20.38 -1.45
C ILE A 105 -33.99 -21.30 -0.27
N VAL A 106 -33.37 -21.11 0.90
CA VAL A 106 -33.69 -21.91 2.10
C VAL A 106 -35.15 -21.70 2.52
N MET A 107 -35.62 -20.46 2.51
CA MET A 107 -37.01 -20.15 2.85
C MET A 107 -37.99 -20.85 1.91
N HIS A 108 -37.74 -20.76 0.60
CA HIS A 108 -38.63 -21.34 -0.39
C HIS A 108 -38.57 -22.87 -0.40
N LEU A 109 -37.38 -23.46 -0.45
CA LEU A 109 -37.22 -24.90 -0.67
C LEU A 109 -37.31 -25.74 0.61
N MET A 110 -36.88 -25.21 1.75
CA MET A 110 -36.88 -25.96 3.01
C MET A 110 -38.08 -25.58 3.86
N ILE A 111 -38.25 -24.29 4.15
CA ILE A 111 -39.26 -23.84 5.13
C ILE A 111 -40.66 -23.96 4.55
N ASN A 112 -40.93 -23.36 3.39
CA ASN A 112 -42.26 -23.37 2.81
C ASN A 112 -42.70 -24.79 2.43
N ASN A 113 -41.85 -25.56 1.74
CA ASN A 113 -42.19 -26.95 1.41
C ASN A 113 -42.48 -27.81 2.66
N THR A 114 -41.72 -27.64 3.75
CA THR A 114 -42.00 -28.37 5.00
C THR A 114 -43.31 -27.92 5.64
N LYS A 115 -43.60 -26.61 5.59
CA LYS A 115 -44.85 -26.06 6.09
C LYS A 115 -46.04 -26.63 5.32
N ASP A 116 -45.97 -26.63 3.99
CA ASP A 116 -47.04 -27.11 3.12
C ASP A 116 -47.29 -28.61 3.37
N PHE A 117 -46.21 -29.41 3.43
CA PHE A 117 -46.28 -30.82 3.81
C PHE A 117 -46.96 -31.08 5.16
N ILE A 118 -46.68 -30.25 6.18
CA ILE A 118 -47.31 -30.37 7.51
C ILE A 118 -48.79 -29.94 7.46
N MET A 119 -49.12 -28.92 6.66
CA MET A 119 -50.49 -28.42 6.52
C MET A 119 -51.37 -29.32 5.66
N GLY A 120 -50.79 -30.30 4.96
CA GLY A 120 -51.53 -31.26 4.14
C GLY A 120 -51.98 -30.70 2.80
N GLU A 121 -51.35 -29.61 2.32
CA GLU A 121 -51.38 -29.18 0.92
C GLU A 121 -50.10 -29.60 0.21
#